data_AF-A0A453AH09-F1
#
_entry.id   AF-A0A453AH09-F1
#
_cell.length_a   1.000
_cell.length_b   1.000
_cell.length_c   1.000
_cell.angle_alpha   90.00
_cell.angle_beta   90.00
_cell.angle_gamma   90.00
#
_symmetry.space_group_name_H-M   'P 1'
#
loop_
_entity.id
_entity.type
_entity.pdbx_description
1 polymer ?
#
loop_
_entity_poly.entity_id
_entity_poly.type
_entity_poly.pdbx_seq_one_letter_code
_entity_poly.pdbx_strand_id
1 'polypeptide(L)' 'SRDSWATIGSNGGTEPTNLTIRILQDITDNFSEERSLGQGAYGKVYK' A
#
# COMPACT_ATOMS: atom_id res chain seq x y z
N SER A 1 34.33 -13.90 -4.12
CA SER A 1 34.42 -14.45 -2.76
C SER A 1 33.76 -13.46 -1.82
N ARG A 2 32.73 -13.94 -1.12
CA ARG A 2 32.02 -13.35 0.03
C ARG A 2 30.84 -12.42 -0.28
N ASP A 3 29.72 -13.08 -0.52
CA ASP A 3 28.37 -12.65 -0.16
C ASP A 3 28.31 -12.38 1.36
N SER A 4 28.47 -11.12 1.78
CA SER A 4 28.41 -10.72 3.20
C SER A 4 27.39 -9.61 3.48
N TRP A 5 26.29 -9.56 2.71
CA TRP A 5 25.20 -8.61 2.97
C TRP A 5 23.98 -9.20 3.69
N ALA A 6 23.94 -10.51 3.94
CA ALA A 6 23.02 -11.04 4.94
C ALA A 6 23.58 -10.77 6.34
N THR A 7 22.87 -10.03 7.22
CA THR A 7 22.56 -10.46 8.62
C THR A 7 22.06 -9.36 9.58
N ILE A 8 22.14 -8.04 9.31
CA ILE A 8 21.75 -7.06 10.35
C ILE A 8 20.99 -5.84 9.81
N GLY A 9 19.66 -5.91 9.87
CA GLY A 9 18.80 -4.72 9.74
C GLY A 9 17.76 -4.73 8.62
N SER A 10 17.11 -5.86 8.32
CA SER A 10 15.86 -5.82 7.55
C SER A 10 14.73 -5.30 8.44
N ASN A 11 14.75 -4.01 8.75
CA ASN A 11 13.54 -3.31 9.14
C ASN A 11 12.63 -3.37 7.91
N GLY A 12 11.61 -4.25 7.92
CA GLY A 12 10.69 -4.51 6.81
C GLY A 12 9.79 -3.32 6.42
N GLY A 13 10.31 -2.10 6.43
CA GLY A 13 9.67 -0.95 5.84
C GLY A 13 9.80 -1.07 4.32
N THR A 14 8.70 -1.45 3.68
CA THR A 14 8.60 -1.28 2.23
C THR A 14 8.76 0.20 1.91
N GLU A 15 9.63 0.52 0.95
CA GLU A 15 9.73 1.87 0.40
C GLU A 15 8.34 2.35 -0.05
N PRO A 16 7.95 3.61 0.23
CA PRO A 16 6.70 4.16 -0.25
C PRO A 16 6.60 4.01 -1.78
N THR A 17 5.58 3.28 -2.23
CA THR A 17 5.36 3.06 -3.66
C THR A 17 4.57 4.22 -4.26
N ASN A 18 5.01 4.74 -5.39
CA ASN A 18 4.27 5.77 -6.12
C ASN A 18 3.14 5.11 -6.92
N LEU A 19 1.89 5.33 -6.50
CA LEU A 19 0.69 4.90 -7.22
C LEU A 19 0.00 6.14 -7.82
N THR A 20 -0.39 6.04 -9.09
CA THR A 20 -1.18 7.11 -9.72
C THR A 20 -2.64 7.04 -9.25
N ILE A 21 -3.32 8.18 -9.23
CA ILE A 21 -4.76 8.24 -8.93
C ILE A 21 -5.58 7.34 -9.84
N ARG A 22 -5.22 7.23 -11.12
CA ARG A 22 -5.91 6.36 -12.07
C ARG A 22 -5.88 4.89 -11.64
N ILE A 23 -4.72 4.40 -11.18
CA ILE A 23 -4.61 3.04 -10.65
C ILE A 23 -5.51 2.86 -9.42
N LEU A 24 -5.54 3.84 -8.52
CA LEU A 24 -6.42 3.79 -7.34
C LEU A 24 -7.90 3.75 -7.72
N GLN A 25 -8.32 4.54 -8.71
CA GLN A 25 -9.69 4.50 -9.22
C GLN A 25 -10.03 3.14 -9.81
N ASP A 26 -9.14 2.56 -10.63
CA ASP A 26 -9.39 1.28 -11.28
C ASP A 26 -9.55 0.13 -10.25
N ILE A 27 -8.71 0.07 -9.20
CA ILE A 27 -8.77 -1.02 -8.21
C ILE A 27 -9.92 -0.87 -7.20
N THR A 28 -10.33 0.38 -6.92
CA THR A 28 -11.43 0.68 -5.98
C THR A 28 -12.79 0.82 -6.65
N ASP A 29 -12.89 0.54 -7.95
CA ASP A 29 -14.08 0.80 -8.76
C ASP A 29 -14.58 2.25 -8.59
N ASN A 30 -13.68 3.19 -8.88
CA ASN A 30 -13.82 4.63 -8.69
C ASN A 30 -14.31 5.01 -7.27
N PHE A 31 -13.71 4.39 -6.24
CA PHE A 31 -14.05 4.59 -4.83
C PHE A 31 -15.51 4.25 -4.48
N SER A 32 -16.05 3.20 -5.10
CA SER A 32 -17.41 2.70 -4.85
C SER A 32 -17.63 2.30 -3.39
N GLU A 33 -18.83 2.55 -2.86
CA GLU A 33 -19.24 2.11 -1.52
C GLU A 33 -19.24 0.59 -1.36
N GLU A 34 -19.47 -0.16 -2.45
CA GLU A 34 -19.41 -1.63 -2.42
C GLU A 34 -17.99 -2.15 -2.10
N ARG A 35 -16.97 -1.32 -2.36
CA ARG A 35 -15.56 -1.59 -2.05
C ARG A 35 -15.14 -1.03 -0.70
N SER A 36 -15.97 -0.20 -0.05
CA SER A 36 -15.66 0.36 1.27
C SER A 36 -15.56 -0.74 2.33
N LEU A 37 -14.46 -0.74 3.06
CA LEU A 37 -14.23 -1.59 4.23
C LEU A 37 -14.56 -0.87 5.53
N GLY A 38 -14.51 0.47 5.54
CA GLY A 38 -14.84 1.28 6.70
C GLY A 38 -14.23 2.68 6.64
N GLN A 39 -14.62 3.53 7.60
CA GLN A 39 -14.13 4.89 7.74
C GLN A 39 -13.70 5.16 9.18
N GLY A 40 -12.47 5.66 9.34
CA GLY A 40 -11.93 6.13 10.60
C GLY A 40 -11.71 7.65 10.60
N ALA A 41 -11.11 8.17 11.68
CA ALA A 41 -10.84 9.60 11.82
C ALA A 41 -9.90 10.17 10.74
N TYR A 42 -9.09 9.31 10.11
CA TYR A 42 -8.05 9.70 9.15
C TYR A 42 -8.42 9.40 7.69
N GLY A 43 -9.57 8.75 7.44
CA GLY A 43 -9.99 8.46 6.08
C GLY A 43 -10.79 7.17 5.94
N LYS A 44 -11.11 6.86 4.68
CA LYS A 44 -11.86 5.68 4.26
C LYS A 44 -10.92 4.63 3.67
N VAL A 45 -11.20 3.36 3.96
CA VAL A 45 -10.42 2.22 3.48
C VAL A 45 -11.27 1.45 2.48
N TYR A 46 -10.65 1.03 1.38
CA TYR A 46 -11.29 0.24 0.32
C TYR A 46 -10.54 -1.08 0.15
N LYS A 47 -11.25 -2.11 -0.36
CA LYS A 47 -10.67 -3.40 -0.76
C LYS A 47 -9.61 -3.27 -1.83
#